data_AF-A0A1G6ZPE3-F1
#
_entry.id   AF-A0A1G6ZPE3-F1
#
_cell.length_a   1.000
_cell.length_b   1.000
_cell.length_c   1.000
_cell.angle_alpha   90.00
_cell.angle_beta   90.00
_cell.angle_gamma   90.00
#
_symmetry.space_group_name_H-M   'P 1'
#
loop_
_entity.id
_entity.type
_entity.pdbx_description
1 polymer ?
#
loop_
_entity_poly.entity_id
_entity_poly.type
_entity_poly.pdbx_seq_one_letter_code
_entity_poly.pdbx_strand_id
1 'polypeptide(L)'
;MLTDEIKDRIRTAHERLVSLAGVRKRGAQNRLIAEAARVAAGGEGGPVRSVVEAPTGTGKSLGYLLGAIPAAMARKKKLVIATATVVLQQQLLENELPRLMTIAGLEFKAKLAKGRTRYVCDLRLTAADSSHPDQDSLALGEDALEPVWRTRPTEDDLSQVDRMAKARATSKWDGDLDAWPDRVSPTLLSTITATAAQCSGSACPLYQRCAFRHARQGLKTADVIIANHALVLAALQVPDAEASPLPAPGDTVYVFDEAHHLPAAAVEAFSSVLEPRALASGLQRARGSLAHALRTLNAPDERVDRVAARAITRHHAPTSTRAAPTENRKREGTKANGQGDQQSHHRRHAGRRSGDALHRFGFRDHVDAPCDE
;
A
#
# COMPACT_ATOMS: atom_id res chain seq x y z
N MET A 1 -0.83 13.62 -29.15
CA MET A 1 -1.73 14.72 -29.57
C MET A 1 -3.15 14.21 -29.67
N LEU A 2 -4.13 15.07 -29.38
CA LEU A 2 -5.55 14.71 -29.37
C LEU A 2 -6.11 14.74 -30.81
N THR A 3 -6.30 13.57 -31.41
CA THR A 3 -6.87 13.43 -32.77
C THR A 3 -8.36 13.74 -32.77
N ASP A 4 -8.91 14.08 -33.94
CA ASP A 4 -10.35 14.34 -34.07
C ASP A 4 -11.19 13.09 -33.77
N GLU A 5 -10.69 11.90 -34.09
CA GLU A 5 -11.30 10.63 -33.71
C GLU A 5 -11.46 10.50 -32.18
N ILE A 6 -10.43 10.86 -31.39
CA ILE A 6 -10.50 10.82 -29.93
C ILE A 6 -11.54 11.84 -29.43
N LYS A 7 -11.54 13.06 -29.99
CA LYS A 7 -12.49 14.11 -29.61
C LYS A 7 -13.93 13.68 -29.89
N ASP A 8 -14.18 13.07 -31.05
CA ASP A 8 -15.52 12.61 -31.43
C ASP A 8 -15.96 11.44 -30.54
N ARG A 9 -15.07 10.49 -30.24
CA ARG A 9 -15.37 9.42 -29.25
C ARG A 9 -15.75 9.98 -27.88
N ILE A 10 -15.01 10.97 -27.38
CA ILE A 10 -15.32 11.63 -26.09
C ILE A 10 -16.67 12.35 -26.17
N ARG A 11 -16.93 13.08 -27.27
CA ARG A 11 -18.18 13.83 -27.47
C ARG A 11 -19.38 12.89 -27.51
N THR A 12 -19.32 11.84 -28.31
CA THR A 12 -20.39 10.83 -28.42
C THR A 12 -20.64 10.13 -27.09
N ALA A 13 -19.58 9.74 -26.37
CA ALA A 13 -19.70 9.13 -25.04
C ALA A 13 -20.38 10.07 -24.05
N HIS A 14 -19.99 11.35 -24.04
CA HIS A 14 -20.60 12.35 -23.17
C HIS A 14 -22.07 12.62 -23.54
N GLU A 15 -22.40 12.72 -24.83
CA GLU A 15 -23.78 12.92 -25.30
C GLU A 15 -24.70 11.77 -24.92
N ARG A 16 -24.24 10.53 -25.03
CA ARG A 16 -24.99 9.34 -24.59
C ARG A 16 -25.32 9.36 -23.10
N LEU A 17 -24.38 9.79 -22.26
CA LEU A 17 -24.63 9.93 -20.82
C LEU A 17 -25.63 11.03 -20.50
N VAL A 18 -25.59 12.13 -21.25
CA VAL A 18 -26.53 13.24 -21.07
C VAL A 18 -27.94 12.81 -21.45
N SER A 19 -28.09 12.09 -22.57
CA SER A 19 -29.40 11.65 -23.06
C SER A 19 -29.99 10.48 -22.28
N LEU A 20 -29.16 9.48 -21.92
CA LEU A 20 -29.65 8.22 -21.35
C LEU A 20 -29.57 8.14 -19.82
N ALA A 21 -28.65 8.88 -19.18
CA ALA A 21 -28.46 8.86 -17.73
C ALA A 21 -28.90 10.16 -17.04
N GLY A 22 -29.50 11.11 -17.77
CA GLY A 22 -29.94 12.40 -17.22
C GLY A 22 -28.81 13.26 -16.66
N VAL A 23 -27.56 13.02 -17.09
CA VAL A 23 -26.41 13.81 -16.64
C VAL A 23 -26.54 15.22 -17.20
N ARG A 24 -26.56 16.23 -16.33
CA ARG A 24 -26.57 17.64 -16.76
C ARG A 24 -25.17 18.08 -17.17
N LYS A 25 -25.04 18.60 -18.41
CA LYS A 25 -23.81 19.24 -18.88
C LYS A 25 -23.45 20.44 -18.00
N ARG A 26 -22.19 20.54 -17.60
CA ARG A 26 -21.66 21.67 -16.82
C ARG A 26 -20.37 22.18 -17.44
N GLY A 27 -20.20 23.50 -17.55
CA GLY A 27 -19.00 24.10 -18.13
C GLY A 27 -17.71 23.70 -17.41
N ALA A 28 -17.75 23.57 -16.08
CA ALA A 28 -16.62 23.08 -15.28
C ALA A 28 -16.25 21.62 -15.63
N GLN A 29 -17.24 20.76 -15.82
CA GLN A 29 -17.03 19.37 -16.22
C GLN A 29 -16.42 19.27 -17.62
N ASN A 30 -16.92 20.06 -18.58
CA ASN A 30 -16.36 20.09 -19.94
C ASN A 30 -14.89 20.51 -19.96
N ARG A 31 -14.53 21.50 -19.14
CA ARG A 31 -13.13 21.93 -18.98
C ARG A 31 -12.27 20.80 -18.42
N LEU A 32 -12.75 20.08 -17.41
CA LEU A 32 -12.04 18.92 -16.86
C LEU A 32 -11.91 17.78 -17.87
N ILE A 33 -12.94 17.49 -18.67
CA ILE A 33 -12.89 16.49 -19.74
C ILE A 33 -11.80 16.85 -20.75
N ALA A 34 -11.80 18.10 -21.23
CA ALA A 34 -10.81 18.56 -22.20
C ALA A 34 -9.39 18.49 -21.63
N GLU A 35 -9.21 18.89 -20.39
CA GLU A 35 -7.91 18.87 -19.72
C GLU A 35 -7.40 17.43 -19.50
N ALA A 36 -8.23 16.53 -18.98
CA ALA A 36 -7.89 15.14 -18.79
C ALA A 36 -7.55 14.44 -20.12
N ALA A 37 -8.32 14.73 -21.17
CA ALA A 37 -8.06 14.21 -22.51
C ALA A 37 -6.73 14.71 -23.07
N ARG A 38 -6.42 16.01 -22.90
CA ARG A 38 -5.15 16.61 -23.33
C ARG A 38 -3.95 15.97 -22.63
N VAL A 39 -4.02 15.82 -21.31
CA VAL A 39 -2.95 15.20 -20.51
C VAL A 39 -2.75 13.73 -20.92
N ALA A 40 -3.83 12.95 -21.01
CA ALA A 40 -3.76 11.55 -21.40
C ALA A 40 -3.25 11.35 -22.83
N ALA A 41 -3.67 12.20 -23.77
CA ALA A 41 -3.22 12.19 -25.17
C ALA A 41 -1.74 12.59 -25.34
N GLY A 42 -1.13 13.17 -24.30
CA GLY A 42 0.26 13.63 -24.29
C GLY A 42 0.55 14.78 -25.27
N GLY A 43 1.71 15.39 -25.08
CA GLY A 43 2.23 16.47 -25.92
C GLY A 43 3.67 16.23 -26.35
N GLU A 44 4.11 17.00 -27.33
CA GLU A 44 5.53 17.13 -27.67
C GLU A 44 6.19 17.98 -26.57
N GLY A 45 7.28 17.50 -25.96
CA GLY A 45 7.98 18.21 -24.87
C GLY A 45 7.99 17.55 -23.49
N GLY A 46 7.52 16.30 -23.36
CA GLY A 46 7.69 15.50 -22.15
C GLY A 46 6.39 15.25 -21.36
N PRO A 47 6.49 14.80 -20.10
CA PRO A 47 5.31 14.43 -19.30
C PRO A 47 4.44 15.65 -19.01
N VAL A 48 3.27 15.69 -19.65
CA VAL A 48 2.23 16.69 -19.39
C VAL A 48 1.68 16.45 -17.99
N ARG A 49 1.73 17.46 -17.14
CA ARG A 49 1.19 17.43 -15.77
C ARG A 49 0.12 18.50 -15.67
N SER A 50 -0.98 18.18 -15.01
CA SER A 50 -2.07 19.11 -14.74
C SER A 50 -2.56 18.92 -13.31
N VAL A 51 -2.89 20.03 -12.65
CA VAL A 51 -3.50 20.05 -11.33
C VAL A 51 -4.80 20.81 -11.48
N VAL A 52 -5.91 20.13 -11.21
CA VAL A 52 -7.24 20.70 -11.37
C VAL A 52 -7.97 20.64 -10.05
N GLU A 53 -8.36 21.80 -9.54
CA GLU A 53 -9.27 21.91 -8.41
C GLU A 53 -10.72 21.88 -8.93
N ALA A 54 -11.49 20.90 -8.48
CA ALA A 54 -12.88 20.74 -8.87
C ALA A 54 -13.74 20.59 -7.60
N PRO A 55 -14.60 21.58 -7.29
CA PRO A 55 -15.51 21.51 -6.14
C PRO A 55 -16.40 20.26 -6.17
N THR A 56 -16.91 19.87 -5.01
CA THR A 56 -17.84 18.74 -4.90
C THR A 56 -19.07 18.95 -5.77
N GLY A 57 -19.61 17.85 -6.29
CA GLY A 57 -20.79 17.88 -7.15
C GLY A 57 -20.54 18.40 -8.57
N THR A 58 -19.34 18.84 -8.95
CA THR A 58 -19.00 19.27 -10.33
C THR A 58 -18.96 18.14 -11.36
N GLY A 59 -19.05 16.89 -10.92
CA GLY A 59 -18.89 15.71 -11.77
C GLY A 59 -17.43 15.41 -12.08
N LYS A 60 -16.53 15.67 -11.12
CA LYS A 60 -15.08 15.46 -11.21
C LYS A 60 -14.73 14.09 -11.77
N SER A 61 -15.25 13.04 -11.15
CA SER A 61 -14.94 11.66 -11.50
C SER A 61 -15.33 11.33 -12.93
N LEU A 62 -16.59 11.61 -13.29
CA LEU A 62 -17.03 11.45 -14.67
C LEU A 62 -16.22 12.28 -15.67
N GLY A 63 -15.83 13.50 -15.30
CA GLY A 63 -15.06 14.40 -16.14
C GLY A 63 -13.67 13.85 -16.49
N TYR A 64 -12.89 13.42 -15.50
CA TYR A 64 -11.58 12.85 -15.79
C TYR A 64 -11.69 11.49 -16.48
N LEU A 65 -12.69 10.66 -16.16
CA LEU A 65 -12.87 9.34 -16.77
C LEU A 65 -13.19 9.45 -18.27
N LEU A 66 -14.14 10.33 -18.62
CA LEU A 66 -14.54 10.55 -20.01
C LEU A 66 -13.40 11.07 -20.88
N GLY A 67 -12.55 11.94 -20.35
CA GLY A 67 -11.40 12.46 -21.07
C GLY A 67 -10.24 11.46 -21.15
N ALA A 68 -9.88 10.87 -20.01
CA ALA A 68 -8.66 10.07 -19.89
C ALA A 68 -8.78 8.68 -20.51
N ILE A 69 -9.93 7.98 -20.40
CA ILE A 69 -10.07 6.61 -20.89
C ILE A 69 -9.85 6.53 -22.42
N PRO A 70 -10.61 7.26 -23.27
CA PRO A 70 -10.44 7.14 -24.73
C PRO A 70 -9.05 7.59 -25.18
N ALA A 71 -8.50 8.63 -24.56
CA ALA A 71 -7.18 9.17 -24.89
C ALA A 71 -6.04 8.22 -24.48
N ALA A 72 -6.10 7.59 -23.31
CA ALA A 72 -5.10 6.63 -22.86
C ALA A 72 -5.12 5.36 -23.74
N MET A 73 -6.32 4.87 -24.05
CA MET A 73 -6.51 3.70 -24.92
C MET A 73 -5.99 3.93 -26.34
N ALA A 74 -6.25 5.11 -26.93
CA ALA A 74 -5.75 5.45 -28.26
C ALA A 74 -4.20 5.43 -28.33
N ARG A 75 -3.53 5.68 -27.21
CA ARG A 75 -2.06 5.60 -27.09
C ARG A 75 -1.55 4.23 -26.67
N LYS A 76 -2.43 3.24 -26.51
CA LYS A 76 -2.11 1.92 -25.94
C LYS A 76 -1.46 2.02 -24.55
N LYS A 77 -1.84 3.05 -23.78
CA LYS A 77 -1.38 3.26 -22.40
C LYS A 77 -2.46 2.78 -21.43
N LYS A 78 -2.02 2.32 -20.26
CA LYS A 78 -2.92 1.95 -19.17
C LYS A 78 -3.31 3.20 -18.38
N LEU A 79 -4.54 3.27 -17.90
CA LEU A 79 -5.01 4.35 -17.02
C LEU A 79 -5.00 3.84 -15.58
N VAL A 80 -4.18 4.43 -14.70
CA VAL A 80 -4.19 4.14 -13.27
C VAL A 80 -4.89 5.28 -12.53
N ILE A 81 -5.97 4.98 -11.82
CA ILE A 81 -6.71 5.92 -10.98
C ILE A 81 -6.39 5.60 -9.53
N ALA A 82 -5.66 6.49 -8.89
CA ALA A 82 -5.27 6.40 -7.51
C ALA A 82 -6.27 7.21 -6.67
N THR A 83 -7.00 6.57 -5.76
CA THR A 83 -7.91 7.26 -4.84
C THR A 83 -7.39 7.26 -3.41
N ALA A 84 -7.93 8.14 -2.58
CA ALA A 84 -7.57 8.21 -1.17
C ALA A 84 -8.21 7.10 -0.30
N THR A 85 -9.45 6.69 -0.58
CA THR A 85 -10.21 5.78 0.31
C THR A 85 -10.80 4.59 -0.44
N VAL A 86 -11.01 3.48 0.28
CA VAL A 86 -11.64 2.25 -0.25
C VAL A 86 -13.08 2.53 -0.72
N VAL A 87 -13.82 3.40 -0.02
CA VAL A 87 -15.19 3.78 -0.40
C VAL A 87 -15.22 4.44 -1.78
N LEU A 88 -14.28 5.35 -2.06
CA LEU A 88 -14.18 6.00 -3.37
C LEU A 88 -13.81 4.99 -4.47
N GLN A 89 -12.98 3.98 -4.17
CA GLN A 89 -12.65 2.90 -5.13
C GLN A 89 -13.90 2.11 -5.48
N GLN A 90 -14.70 1.75 -4.48
CA GLN A 90 -15.92 0.99 -4.67
C GLN A 90 -16.95 1.77 -5.47
N GLN A 91 -17.10 3.08 -5.20
CA GLN A 91 -17.96 3.96 -5.99
C GLN A 91 -17.56 3.98 -7.47
N LEU A 92 -16.26 4.07 -7.77
CA LEU A 92 -15.77 4.01 -9.14
C LEU A 92 -16.09 2.66 -9.81
N LEU A 93 -15.88 1.55 -9.11
CA LEU A 93 -16.04 0.19 -9.62
C LEU A 93 -17.49 -0.23 -9.83
N GLU A 94 -18.37 0.08 -8.88
CA GLU A 94 -19.76 -0.40 -8.89
C GLU A 94 -20.69 0.53 -9.66
N ASN A 95 -20.39 1.82 -9.72
CA ASN A 95 -21.29 2.81 -10.29
C ASN A 95 -20.71 3.50 -11.51
N GLU A 96 -19.55 4.14 -11.39
CA GLU A 96 -19.11 5.07 -12.44
C GLU A 96 -18.54 4.36 -13.67
N LEU A 97 -17.66 3.39 -13.50
CA LEU A 97 -17.09 2.63 -14.62
C LEU A 97 -18.13 1.78 -15.34
N PRO A 98 -19.05 1.06 -14.65
CA PRO A 98 -20.13 0.35 -15.33
C PRO A 98 -21.03 1.28 -16.14
N ARG A 99 -21.34 2.48 -15.64
CA ARG A 99 -22.08 3.50 -16.41
C ARG A 99 -21.35 3.93 -17.67
N LEU A 100 -20.03 4.08 -17.63
CA LEU A 100 -19.24 4.39 -18.83
C LEU A 100 -19.22 3.26 -19.84
N MET A 101 -19.15 2.01 -19.37
CA MET A 101 -19.18 0.85 -20.26
C MET A 101 -20.55 0.69 -20.92
N THR A 102 -21.62 0.74 -20.13
CA THR A 102 -22.98 0.40 -20.58
C THR A 102 -23.70 1.57 -21.25
N ILE A 103 -23.59 2.78 -20.70
CA ILE A 103 -24.35 3.94 -21.17
C ILE A 103 -23.53 4.76 -22.16
N ALA A 104 -22.28 5.07 -21.82
CA ALA A 104 -21.42 5.85 -22.72
C ALA A 104 -20.94 5.00 -23.92
N GLY A 105 -20.98 3.67 -23.80
CA GLY A 105 -20.58 2.72 -24.85
C GLY A 105 -19.06 2.68 -25.04
N LEU A 106 -18.30 2.89 -23.97
CA LEU A 106 -16.84 2.76 -23.99
C LEU A 106 -16.44 1.32 -23.67
N GLU A 107 -15.70 0.68 -24.57
CA GLU A 107 -15.21 -0.68 -24.36
C GLU A 107 -13.83 -0.66 -23.71
N PHE A 108 -13.73 -1.06 -22.44
CA PHE A 108 -12.46 -1.18 -21.72
C PHE A 108 -12.55 -2.21 -20.60
N LYS A 109 -11.41 -2.73 -20.15
CA LYS A 109 -11.34 -3.63 -18.98
C LYS A 109 -10.89 -2.88 -17.74
N ALA A 110 -11.72 -2.86 -16.71
CA ALA A 110 -11.36 -2.28 -15.41
C ALA A 110 -10.98 -3.36 -14.39
N LYS A 111 -9.95 -3.12 -13.57
CA LYS A 111 -9.58 -3.99 -12.44
C LYS A 111 -9.15 -3.18 -11.22
N LEU A 112 -9.40 -3.73 -10.03
CA LEU A 112 -8.94 -3.17 -8.76
C LEU A 112 -7.60 -3.80 -8.37
N ALA A 113 -6.62 -2.95 -8.08
CA ALA A 113 -5.33 -3.36 -7.55
C ALA A 113 -5.32 -3.18 -6.02
N LYS A 114 -5.12 -4.28 -5.28
CA LYS A 114 -5.08 -4.28 -3.81
C LYS A 114 -3.71 -4.72 -3.29
N GLY A 115 -3.41 -4.33 -2.04
CA GLY A 115 -2.22 -4.77 -1.32
C GLY A 115 -2.27 -6.27 -0.97
N ARG A 116 -1.11 -6.89 -0.73
CA ARG A 116 -1.02 -8.32 -0.45
C ARG A 116 -1.81 -8.76 0.79
N THR A 117 -1.85 -7.92 1.81
CA THR A 117 -2.59 -8.17 3.07
C THR A 117 -4.11 -8.13 2.91
N ARG A 118 -4.62 -7.79 1.71
CA ARG A 118 -6.04 -7.91 1.35
C ARG A 118 -6.39 -9.27 0.75
N TYR A 119 -5.40 -10.14 0.54
CA TYR A 119 -5.62 -11.49 0.05
C TYR A 119 -5.18 -12.52 1.07
N VAL A 120 -5.90 -13.63 1.13
CA VAL A 120 -5.48 -14.80 1.90
C VAL A 120 -4.19 -15.38 1.32
N CYS A 121 -3.29 -15.80 2.19
CA CYS A 121 -2.11 -16.57 1.83
C CYS A 121 -2.47 -18.05 1.91
N ASP A 122 -2.64 -18.72 0.77
CA ASP A 122 -3.04 -20.13 0.74
C ASP A 122 -2.12 -21.02 1.58
N LEU A 123 -0.81 -20.72 1.64
CA LEU A 123 0.14 -21.46 2.47
C LEU A 123 -0.16 -21.34 3.97
N ARG A 124 -0.47 -20.12 4.43
CA ARG A 124 -0.78 -19.88 5.84
C ARG A 124 -2.19 -20.35 6.19
N LEU A 125 -3.12 -20.28 5.24
CA LEU A 125 -4.47 -20.82 5.39
C LEU A 125 -4.43 -22.34 5.57
N THR A 126 -3.69 -23.06 4.72
CA THR A 126 -3.49 -24.51 4.86
C THR A 126 -2.80 -24.86 6.18
N ALA A 127 -1.80 -24.10 6.60
CA ALA A 127 -1.14 -24.33 7.89
C ALA A 127 -2.05 -24.03 9.09
N ALA A 128 -3.02 -23.12 8.95
CA ALA A 128 -3.99 -22.79 10.00
C ALA A 128 -5.15 -23.79 10.06
N ASP A 129 -5.41 -24.49 8.96
CA ASP A 129 -6.46 -25.50 8.85
C ASP A 129 -6.00 -26.81 9.52
N SER A 130 -6.48 -27.03 10.74
CA SER A 130 -6.22 -28.25 11.52
C SER A 130 -6.80 -29.53 10.90
N SER A 131 -7.52 -29.43 9.77
CA SER A 131 -8.22 -30.55 9.12
C SER A 131 -7.32 -31.41 8.22
N HIS A 132 -6.12 -30.93 7.86
CA HIS A 132 -5.18 -31.64 6.98
C HIS A 132 -3.75 -31.75 7.58
N PRO A 133 -3.57 -32.28 8.80
CA PRO A 133 -2.25 -32.44 9.39
C PRO A 133 -1.34 -33.41 8.61
N ASP A 134 -1.91 -34.36 7.85
CA ASP A 134 -1.17 -35.51 7.35
C ASP A 134 -0.67 -35.43 5.89
N GLN A 135 -1.14 -34.47 5.07
CA GLN A 135 -0.83 -34.50 3.62
C GLN A 135 0.18 -33.46 3.14
N ASP A 136 0.33 -32.31 3.83
CA ASP A 136 1.29 -31.25 3.46
C ASP A 136 2.35 -30.95 4.54
N SER A 137 2.21 -31.53 5.75
CA SER A 137 3.23 -31.43 6.81
C SER A 137 4.56 -32.10 6.42
N LEU A 138 4.50 -33.08 5.49
CA LEU A 138 5.69 -33.76 4.94
C LEU A 138 6.56 -32.88 4.02
N ALA A 139 6.06 -31.73 3.55
CA ALA A 139 6.84 -30.80 2.72
C ALA A 139 7.53 -29.68 3.52
N LEU A 140 7.16 -29.50 4.79
CA LEU A 140 7.69 -28.45 5.67
C LEU A 140 8.11 -29.12 6.96
N GLY A 141 9.37 -29.56 7.04
CA GLY A 141 9.88 -30.36 8.16
C GLY A 141 9.46 -29.85 9.54
N GLU A 142 9.27 -30.79 10.48
CA GLU A 142 8.64 -30.66 11.80
C GLU A 142 9.14 -29.49 12.68
N ASP A 143 10.30 -28.91 12.36
CA ASP A 143 10.91 -27.77 13.05
C ASP A 143 10.58 -26.37 12.47
N ALA A 144 9.89 -26.30 11.32
CA ALA A 144 9.80 -25.06 10.53
C ALA A 144 8.51 -24.24 10.74
N LEU A 145 7.51 -24.80 11.44
CA LEU A 145 6.26 -24.11 11.71
C LEU A 145 6.31 -23.49 13.10
N GLU A 146 6.57 -22.18 13.15
CA GLU A 146 6.09 -21.41 14.31
C GLU A 146 4.61 -21.73 14.54
N PRO A 147 4.12 -21.68 15.79
CA PRO A 147 2.68 -21.81 16.03
C PRO A 147 1.97 -20.81 15.13
N VAL A 148 1.23 -21.35 14.15
CA VAL A 148 0.52 -20.57 13.12
C VAL A 148 -0.35 -19.50 13.79
N TRP A 149 -0.86 -19.86 14.97
CA TRP A 149 -1.59 -19.03 15.89
C TRP A 149 -0.67 -18.43 16.97
N ARG A 150 -0.53 -17.10 16.98
CA ARG A 150 0.19 -16.36 18.04
C ARG A 150 -0.55 -16.36 19.38
N THR A 151 -1.86 -16.47 19.31
CA THR A 151 -2.78 -16.54 20.45
C THR A 151 -3.70 -17.73 20.24
N ARG A 152 -4.20 -18.33 21.32
CA ARG A 152 -5.16 -19.43 21.22
C ARG A 152 -6.33 -19.02 20.31
N PRO A 153 -6.59 -19.73 19.20
CA PRO A 153 -7.69 -19.40 18.30
C PRO A 153 -9.02 -19.59 19.02
N THR A 154 -10.00 -18.76 18.67
CA THR A 154 -11.38 -18.98 19.06
C THR A 154 -12.01 -20.07 18.20
N GLU A 155 -13.12 -20.64 18.65
CA GLU A 155 -13.89 -21.59 17.84
C GLU A 155 -14.39 -20.94 16.54
N ASP A 156 -14.76 -19.66 16.59
CA ASP A 156 -15.11 -18.89 15.40
C ASP A 156 -13.94 -18.77 14.41
N ASP A 157 -12.73 -18.45 14.89
CA ASP A 157 -11.55 -18.35 14.02
C ASP A 157 -11.26 -19.69 13.30
N LEU A 158 -11.36 -20.81 14.01
CA LEU A 158 -11.17 -22.15 13.41
C LEU A 158 -12.26 -22.47 12.39
N SER A 159 -13.52 -22.14 12.70
CA SER A 159 -14.63 -22.34 11.76
C SER A 159 -14.49 -21.47 10.51
N GLN A 160 -13.99 -20.24 10.64
CA GLN A 160 -13.74 -19.34 9.52
C GLN A 160 -12.62 -19.87 8.63
N VAL A 161 -11.52 -20.36 9.22
CA VAL A 161 -10.42 -20.98 8.47
C VAL A 161 -10.90 -22.18 7.65
N ASP A 162 -11.66 -23.09 8.25
CA ASP A 162 -12.22 -24.25 7.53
C ASP A 162 -13.13 -23.82 6.36
N ARG A 163 -14.04 -22.86 6.59
CA ARG A 163 -14.92 -22.33 5.54
C ARG A 163 -14.15 -21.65 4.42
N MET A 164 -13.15 -20.85 4.76
CA MET A 164 -12.26 -20.21 3.78
C MET A 164 -11.47 -21.24 2.98
N ALA A 165 -10.88 -22.25 3.64
CA ALA A 165 -10.11 -23.32 2.98
C ALA A 165 -10.99 -24.10 1.99
N LYS A 166 -12.20 -24.49 2.40
CA LYS A 166 -13.19 -25.15 1.53
C LYS A 166 -13.61 -24.25 0.36
N ALA A 167 -13.87 -22.97 0.61
CA ALA A 167 -14.25 -22.02 -0.44
C ALA A 167 -13.13 -21.80 -1.47
N ARG A 168 -11.87 -21.75 -1.02
CA ARG A 168 -10.68 -21.70 -1.87
C ARG A 168 -10.51 -22.98 -2.69
N ALA A 169 -10.60 -24.15 -2.05
CA ALA A 169 -10.46 -25.45 -2.71
C ALA A 169 -11.53 -25.68 -3.79
N THR A 170 -12.76 -25.23 -3.54
CA THR A 170 -13.88 -25.34 -4.49
C THR A 170 -13.96 -24.18 -5.49
N SER A 171 -13.00 -23.25 -5.49
CA SER A 171 -12.99 -22.05 -6.33
C SER A 171 -14.26 -21.17 -6.21
N LYS A 172 -15.00 -21.30 -5.10
CA LYS A 172 -16.15 -20.43 -4.78
C LYS A 172 -15.73 -19.04 -4.30
N TRP A 173 -14.47 -18.90 -3.87
CA TRP A 173 -13.88 -17.65 -3.44
C TRP A 173 -12.45 -17.52 -4.00
N ASP A 174 -12.15 -16.33 -4.53
CA ASP A 174 -10.88 -16.00 -5.17
C ASP A 174 -9.76 -15.65 -4.17
N GLY A 175 -10.10 -15.56 -2.88
CA GLY A 175 -9.16 -15.23 -1.81
C GLY A 175 -9.08 -13.75 -1.48
N ASP A 176 -9.94 -12.91 -2.06
CA ASP A 176 -10.08 -11.49 -1.70
C ASP A 176 -10.85 -11.33 -0.38
N LEU A 177 -10.17 -10.84 0.66
CA LEU A 177 -10.73 -10.72 2.00
C LEU A 177 -11.82 -9.64 2.11
N ASP A 178 -11.82 -8.64 1.23
CA ASP A 178 -12.90 -7.64 1.24
C ASP A 178 -14.20 -8.19 0.61
N ALA A 179 -14.10 -9.27 -0.17
CA ALA A 179 -15.24 -9.98 -0.76
C ALA A 179 -15.77 -11.13 0.13
N TRP A 180 -15.10 -11.40 1.25
CA TRP A 180 -15.56 -12.41 2.21
C TRP A 180 -16.77 -11.86 3.00
N PRO A 181 -17.87 -12.63 3.16
CA PRO A 181 -19.11 -12.13 3.76
C PRO A 181 -18.99 -11.81 5.25
N ASP A 182 -18.12 -12.50 5.98
CA ASP A 182 -18.01 -12.35 7.43
C ASP A 182 -16.90 -11.39 7.83
N ARG A 183 -17.04 -10.82 9.03
CA ARG A 183 -15.96 -10.01 9.61
C ARG A 183 -14.82 -10.92 10.06
N VAL A 184 -13.65 -10.69 9.48
CA VAL A 184 -12.42 -11.41 9.85
C VAL A 184 -11.72 -10.65 10.98
N SER A 185 -11.42 -11.34 12.09
CA SER A 185 -10.75 -10.73 13.25
C SER A 185 -9.31 -10.26 12.88
N PRO A 186 -8.77 -9.20 13.51
CA PRO A 186 -7.40 -8.76 13.24
C PRO A 186 -6.35 -9.86 13.52
N THR A 187 -6.60 -10.68 14.54
CA THR A 187 -5.77 -11.84 14.88
C THR A 187 -5.78 -12.84 13.73
N LEU A 188 -6.97 -13.24 13.26
CA LEU A 188 -7.12 -14.18 12.15
C LEU A 188 -6.48 -13.64 10.86
N LEU A 189 -6.69 -12.36 10.52
CA LEU A 189 -6.04 -11.71 9.38
C LEU A 189 -4.51 -11.83 9.46
N SER A 190 -3.93 -11.56 10.63
CA SER A 190 -2.47 -11.66 10.82
C SER A 190 -1.93 -13.10 10.70
N THR A 191 -2.79 -14.10 10.96
CA THR A 191 -2.50 -15.52 10.80
C THR A 191 -2.54 -15.93 9.32
N ILE A 192 -3.63 -15.60 8.61
CA ILE A 192 -3.90 -16.15 7.27
C ILE A 192 -3.37 -15.30 6.11
N THR A 193 -2.89 -14.08 6.34
CA THR A 193 -2.30 -13.21 5.30
C THR A 193 -0.78 -13.19 5.36
N ALA A 194 -0.09 -12.72 4.32
CA ALA A 194 1.37 -12.53 4.37
C ALA A 194 1.76 -11.12 3.96
N THR A 195 2.72 -10.53 4.67
CA THR A 195 3.34 -9.26 4.27
C THR A 195 4.32 -9.46 3.10
N ALA A 196 4.84 -8.36 2.55
CA ALA A 196 5.90 -8.40 1.55
C ALA A 196 7.14 -9.18 2.05
N ALA A 197 7.57 -8.90 3.29
CA ALA A 197 8.75 -9.48 3.92
C ALA A 197 8.61 -10.96 4.32
N GLN A 198 7.38 -11.48 4.46
CA GLN A 198 7.12 -12.87 4.86
C GLN A 198 6.94 -13.83 3.69
N CYS A 199 6.75 -13.33 2.48
CA CYS A 199 6.38 -14.14 1.34
C CYS A 199 7.61 -14.50 0.50
N SER A 200 7.78 -15.78 0.22
CA SER A 200 8.88 -16.31 -0.61
C SER A 200 8.70 -16.07 -2.11
N GLY A 201 7.66 -15.35 -2.53
CA GLY A 201 7.41 -15.03 -3.94
C GLY A 201 7.30 -16.29 -4.81
N SER A 202 8.06 -16.32 -5.91
CA SER A 202 8.11 -17.44 -6.87
C SER A 202 8.62 -18.75 -6.27
N ALA A 203 9.36 -18.71 -5.15
CA ALA A 203 9.82 -19.90 -4.44
C ALA A 203 8.76 -20.52 -3.52
N CYS A 204 7.57 -19.92 -3.41
CA CYS A 204 6.48 -20.46 -2.60
C CYS A 204 5.94 -21.77 -3.21
N PRO A 205 5.78 -22.87 -2.43
CA PRO A 205 5.21 -24.13 -2.94
C PRO A 205 3.81 -23.98 -3.54
N LEU A 206 3.01 -23.08 -2.96
CA LEU A 206 1.64 -22.80 -3.42
C LEU A 206 1.55 -21.60 -4.38
N TYR A 207 2.67 -21.18 -4.99
CA TYR A 207 2.73 -20.01 -5.88
C TYR A 207 1.71 -20.08 -7.03
N GLN A 208 1.47 -21.26 -7.60
CA GLN A 208 0.54 -21.42 -8.72
C GLN A 208 -0.93 -21.22 -8.33
N ARG A 209 -1.32 -21.49 -7.08
CA ARG A 209 -2.69 -21.31 -6.58
C ARG A 209 -2.89 -20.01 -5.79
N CYS A 210 -1.84 -19.20 -5.64
CA CYS A 210 -1.82 -17.99 -4.83
C CYS A 210 -2.85 -16.95 -5.29
N ALA A 211 -3.83 -16.66 -4.42
CA ALA A 211 -4.86 -15.64 -4.64
C ALA A 211 -4.29 -14.28 -5.06
N PHE A 212 -3.32 -13.76 -4.30
CA PHE A 212 -2.66 -12.48 -4.61
C PHE A 212 -2.01 -12.46 -6.00
N ARG A 213 -1.35 -13.55 -6.40
CA ARG A 213 -0.71 -13.66 -7.71
C ARG A 213 -1.75 -13.64 -8.83
N HIS A 214 -2.84 -14.40 -8.68
CA HIS A 214 -3.92 -14.46 -9.67
C HIS A 214 -4.54 -13.09 -9.88
N ALA A 215 -4.84 -12.38 -8.78
CA ALA A 215 -5.32 -11.00 -8.84
C ALA A 215 -4.33 -10.07 -9.57
N ARG A 216 -3.02 -10.19 -9.29
CA ARG A 216 -1.96 -9.42 -9.96
C ARG A 216 -1.85 -9.71 -11.45
N GLN A 217 -1.93 -10.96 -11.87
CA GLN A 217 -1.89 -11.34 -13.27
C GLN A 217 -3.07 -10.73 -14.05
N GLY A 218 -4.26 -10.66 -13.43
CA GLY A 218 -5.43 -10.00 -14.00
C GLY A 218 -5.18 -8.53 -14.39
N LEU A 219 -4.34 -7.80 -13.63
CA LEU A 219 -4.03 -6.39 -13.88
C LEU A 219 -3.30 -6.17 -15.21
N LYS A 220 -2.50 -7.13 -15.68
CA LYS A 220 -1.77 -7.02 -16.97
C LYS A 220 -2.73 -6.83 -18.15
N THR A 221 -3.92 -7.40 -18.06
CA THR A 221 -4.96 -7.34 -19.11
C THR A 221 -5.93 -6.16 -18.96
N ALA A 222 -5.88 -5.43 -17.86
CA ALA A 222 -6.77 -4.31 -17.59
C ALA A 222 -6.33 -3.06 -18.35
N ASP A 223 -7.26 -2.28 -18.88
CA ASP A 223 -6.99 -0.97 -19.51
C ASP A 223 -7.07 0.14 -18.48
N VAL A 224 -7.97 -0.01 -17.50
CA VAL A 224 -8.15 0.88 -16.36
C VAL A 224 -7.87 0.11 -15.07
N ILE A 225 -6.97 0.64 -14.24
CA ILE A 225 -6.59 0.06 -12.96
C ILE A 225 -6.93 1.06 -11.87
N ILE A 226 -7.72 0.64 -10.89
CA ILE A 226 -8.00 1.44 -9.70
C ILE A 226 -7.06 0.99 -8.59
N ALA A 227 -6.46 1.94 -7.88
CA ALA A 227 -5.54 1.68 -6.78
C ALA A 227 -5.73 2.73 -5.69
N ASN A 228 -5.11 2.55 -4.52
CA ASN A 228 -4.93 3.65 -3.56
C ASN A 228 -3.60 4.36 -3.81
N HIS A 229 -3.47 5.57 -3.24
CA HIS A 229 -2.21 6.34 -3.31
C HIS A 229 -1.02 5.52 -2.82
N ALA A 230 -1.14 4.84 -1.68
CA ALA A 230 -0.05 4.06 -1.09
C ALA A 230 0.46 2.95 -2.03
N LEU A 231 -0.44 2.24 -2.73
CA LEU A 231 -0.06 1.18 -3.66
C LEU A 231 0.64 1.73 -4.90
N VAL A 232 0.18 2.87 -5.44
CA VAL A 232 0.84 3.51 -6.57
C VAL A 232 2.25 3.95 -6.18
N LEU A 233 2.41 4.59 -5.03
CA LEU A 233 3.71 5.03 -4.52
C LEU A 233 4.64 3.84 -4.22
N ALA A 234 4.12 2.75 -3.66
CA ALA A 234 4.89 1.52 -3.48
C ALA A 234 5.31 0.90 -4.82
N ALA A 235 4.46 0.96 -5.85
CA ALA A 235 4.78 0.47 -7.19
C ALA A 235 5.97 1.22 -7.80
N LEU A 236 5.98 2.55 -7.65
CA LEU A 236 7.04 3.42 -8.16
C LEU A 236 8.41 3.20 -7.49
N GLN A 237 8.43 2.58 -6.31
CA GLN A 237 9.66 2.22 -5.60
C GLN A 237 10.28 0.91 -6.09
N VAL A 238 9.53 0.07 -6.80
CA VAL A 238 10.03 -1.21 -7.30
C VAL A 238 10.76 -0.97 -8.63
N PRO A 239 12.10 -1.15 -8.70
CA PRO A 239 12.85 -0.87 -9.93
C PRO A 239 12.54 -1.86 -11.05
N ASP A 240 12.20 -3.09 -10.67
CA ASP A 240 11.84 -4.15 -11.60
C ASP A 240 10.36 -4.05 -12.00
N ALA A 241 10.12 -3.72 -13.27
CA ALA A 241 8.78 -3.60 -13.83
C ALA A 241 7.98 -4.91 -13.78
N GLU A 242 8.63 -6.09 -13.79
CA GLU A 242 7.93 -7.38 -13.68
C GLU A 242 7.55 -7.72 -12.24
N ALA A 243 8.31 -7.21 -11.27
CA ALA A 243 7.98 -7.31 -9.85
C ALA A 243 6.97 -6.22 -9.41
N SER A 244 6.84 -5.16 -10.19
CA SER A 244 5.95 -4.04 -9.88
C SER A 244 4.48 -4.48 -9.86
N PRO A 245 3.71 -4.04 -8.85
CA PRO A 245 2.27 -4.28 -8.79
C PRO A 245 1.48 -3.62 -9.93
N LEU A 246 2.02 -2.59 -10.57
CA LEU A 246 1.36 -1.79 -11.59
C LEU A 246 2.18 -1.76 -12.89
N PRO A 247 1.56 -1.44 -14.05
CA PRO A 247 2.27 -1.31 -15.31
C PRO A 247 3.39 -0.28 -15.22
N ALA A 248 4.38 -0.41 -16.11
CA ALA A 248 5.54 0.49 -16.14
C ALA A 248 5.09 1.96 -16.23
N PRO A 249 5.77 2.90 -15.53
CA PRO A 249 5.39 4.31 -15.55
C PRO A 249 5.38 4.92 -16.95
N GLY A 250 6.29 4.47 -17.82
CA GLY A 250 6.33 4.89 -19.23
C GLY A 250 5.09 4.49 -20.03
N ASP A 251 4.37 3.45 -19.60
CA ASP A 251 3.17 2.92 -20.25
C ASP A 251 1.87 3.28 -19.55
N THR A 252 1.93 4.21 -18.59
CA THR A 252 0.81 4.53 -17.71
C THR A 252 0.47 6.02 -17.72
N VAL A 253 -0.83 6.31 -17.75
CA VAL A 253 -1.39 7.62 -17.42
C VAL A 253 -1.94 7.54 -16.00
N TYR A 254 -1.53 8.46 -15.12
CA TYR A 254 -1.97 8.48 -13.73
C TYR A 254 -2.98 9.59 -13.48
N VAL A 255 -4.04 9.26 -12.75
CA VAL A 255 -5.00 10.21 -12.17
C VAL A 255 -4.96 10.02 -10.65
N PHE A 256 -4.59 11.07 -9.92
CA PHE A 256 -4.63 11.09 -8.46
C PHE A 256 -5.89 11.83 -8.02
N ASP A 257 -6.87 11.09 -7.51
CA ASP A 257 -8.12 11.65 -6.99
C ASP A 257 -8.00 11.93 -5.49
N GLU A 258 -8.56 13.05 -5.04
CA GLU A 258 -8.32 13.60 -3.71
C GLU A 258 -6.82 13.73 -3.40
N ALA A 259 -6.07 14.28 -4.38
CA ALA A 259 -4.61 14.41 -4.35
C ALA A 259 -4.08 15.21 -3.14
N HIS A 260 -4.93 15.94 -2.41
CA HIS A 260 -4.55 16.57 -1.15
C HIS A 260 -4.10 15.56 -0.08
N HIS A 261 -4.47 14.28 -0.18
CA HIS A 261 -3.95 13.19 0.67
C HIS A 261 -2.60 12.62 0.22
N LEU A 262 -2.15 12.95 -0.99
CA LEU A 262 -0.93 12.39 -1.59
C LEU A 262 0.35 12.71 -0.78
N PRO A 263 0.56 13.93 -0.24
CA PRO A 263 1.77 14.22 0.54
C PRO A 263 1.91 13.33 1.77
N ALA A 264 0.84 13.14 2.55
CA ALA A 264 0.85 12.27 3.72
C ALA A 264 1.11 10.81 3.32
N ALA A 265 0.46 10.32 2.26
CA ALA A 265 0.68 8.98 1.73
C ALA A 265 2.13 8.77 1.24
N ALA A 266 2.77 9.81 0.67
CA ALA A 266 4.16 9.76 0.25
C ALA A 266 5.09 9.66 1.47
N VAL A 267 4.91 10.49 2.50
CA VAL A 267 5.72 10.41 3.72
C VAL A 267 5.64 9.01 4.32
N GLU A 268 4.44 8.43 4.43
CA GLU A 268 4.27 7.07 4.94
C GLU A 268 5.00 6.04 4.05
N ALA A 269 4.75 6.07 2.74
CA ALA A 269 5.29 5.10 1.79
C ALA A 269 6.83 5.12 1.65
N PHE A 270 7.46 6.27 1.84
CA PHE A 270 8.91 6.44 1.77
C PHE A 270 9.59 6.46 3.14
N SER A 271 8.83 6.32 4.23
CA SER A 271 9.38 6.20 5.58
C SER A 271 9.81 4.75 5.89
N SER A 272 10.72 4.60 6.84
CA SER A 272 11.10 3.31 7.41
C SER A 272 11.12 3.40 8.92
N VAL A 273 10.43 2.48 9.59
CA VAL A 273 10.38 2.39 11.05
C VAL A 273 11.08 1.11 11.49
N LEU A 274 12.05 1.23 12.39
CA LEU A 274 12.74 0.10 12.97
C LEU A 274 12.31 -0.08 14.42
N GLU A 275 11.47 -1.08 14.66
CA GLU A 275 11.11 -1.47 16.03
C GLU A 275 12.05 -2.56 16.55
N PRO A 276 12.72 -2.37 17.71
CA PRO A 276 13.67 -3.35 18.24
C PRO A 276 13.10 -4.75 18.40
N ARG A 277 11.83 -4.88 18.82
CA ARG A 277 11.15 -6.17 18.97
C ARG A 277 10.93 -6.86 17.62
N ALA A 278 10.49 -6.12 16.61
CA ALA A 278 10.29 -6.66 15.27
C ALA A 278 11.62 -7.14 14.65
N LEU A 279 12.70 -6.38 14.86
CA LEU A 279 14.05 -6.77 14.45
C LEU A 279 14.50 -8.06 15.15
N ALA A 280 14.34 -8.14 16.48
CA ALA A 280 14.70 -9.33 17.25
C ALA A 280 13.95 -10.58 16.75
N SER A 281 12.63 -10.48 16.55
CA SER A 281 11.83 -11.58 15.98
C SER A 281 12.24 -11.91 14.55
N GLY A 282 12.61 -10.92 13.74
CA GLY A 282 13.14 -11.12 12.38
C GLY A 282 14.44 -11.92 12.37
N LEU A 283 15.38 -11.57 13.24
CA LEU A 283 16.65 -12.29 13.40
C LEU A 283 16.45 -13.73 13.89
N GLN A 284 15.50 -13.94 14.81
CA GLN A 284 15.14 -15.29 15.27
C GLN A 284 14.58 -16.15 14.12
N ARG A 285 13.72 -15.59 13.25
CA ARG A 285 13.24 -16.30 12.06
C ARG A 285 14.36 -16.61 11.06
N ALA A 286 15.20 -15.62 10.75
CA ALA A 286 16.32 -15.81 9.83
C ALA A 286 17.27 -16.92 10.32
N ARG A 287 17.48 -16.99 11.65
CA ARG A 287 18.24 -18.07 12.28
C ARG A 287 17.58 -19.44 12.06
N GLY A 288 16.27 -19.56 12.29
CA GLY A 288 15.54 -20.81 12.09
C GLY A 288 15.62 -21.29 10.63
N SER A 289 15.37 -20.39 9.68
CA SER A 289 15.47 -20.70 8.25
C SER A 289 16.88 -21.09 7.83
N LEU A 290 17.92 -20.41 8.34
CA LEU A 290 19.31 -20.77 8.06
C LEU A 290 19.67 -22.15 8.63
N ALA A 291 19.25 -22.45 9.86
CA ALA A 291 19.47 -23.76 10.47
C ALA A 291 18.80 -24.87 9.65
N HIS A 292 17.57 -24.65 9.20
CA HIS A 292 16.86 -25.61 8.34
C HIS A 292 17.55 -25.78 6.98
N ALA A 293 17.96 -24.69 6.32
CA ALA A 293 18.67 -24.74 5.04
C ALA A 293 20.03 -25.48 5.15
N LEU A 294 20.74 -25.32 6.27
CA LEU A 294 21.99 -26.03 6.49
C LEU A 294 21.78 -27.54 6.70
N ARG A 295 20.68 -27.93 7.39
CA ARG A 295 20.30 -29.34 7.56
C ARG A 295 19.93 -30.00 6.22
N THR A 296 19.15 -29.33 5.38
CA THR A 296 18.75 -29.88 4.06
C THR A 296 19.91 -29.99 3.07
N LEU A 297 20.97 -29.20 3.25
CA LEU A 297 22.17 -29.27 2.41
C LEU A 297 23.18 -30.34 2.87
N ASN A 298 22.87 -31.18 3.87
CA ASN A 298 23.81 -32.14 4.48
C ASN A 298 25.16 -31.47 4.88
N ALA A 299 25.11 -30.20 5.31
CA ALA A 299 26.30 -29.56 5.84
C ALA A 299 26.71 -30.29 7.13
N PRO A 300 28.00 -30.65 7.33
CA PRO A 300 28.43 -31.43 8.49
C PRO A 300 27.97 -30.75 9.80
N ASP A 301 27.25 -31.52 10.62
CA ASP A 301 26.44 -31.09 11.78
C ASP A 301 27.16 -30.09 12.69
N GLU A 302 28.48 -30.20 12.89
CA GLU A 302 29.26 -29.30 13.74
C GLU A 302 29.14 -27.81 13.35
N ARG A 303 28.96 -27.47 12.07
CA ARG A 303 28.81 -26.05 11.66
C ARG A 303 27.42 -25.54 11.98
N VAL A 304 26.40 -26.40 11.88
CA VAL A 304 24.99 -26.09 12.15
C VAL A 304 24.79 -25.94 13.66
N ASP A 305 25.32 -26.88 14.45
CA ASP A 305 25.31 -26.84 15.91
C ASP A 305 26.05 -25.61 16.44
N ARG A 306 27.15 -25.19 15.82
CA ARG A 306 27.89 -24.01 16.25
C ARG A 306 27.16 -22.70 15.95
N VAL A 307 26.33 -22.64 14.90
CA VAL A 307 25.44 -21.50 14.62
C VAL A 307 24.22 -21.51 15.54
N ALA A 308 23.65 -22.69 15.81
CA ALA A 308 22.54 -22.87 16.75
C ALA A 308 22.95 -22.56 18.22
N ALA A 309 24.08 -23.11 18.68
CA ALA A 309 24.59 -22.97 20.05
C ALA A 309 25.02 -21.53 20.38
N ARG A 310 25.64 -20.81 19.43
CA ARG A 310 25.98 -19.38 19.61
C ARG A 310 24.76 -18.47 19.69
N ALA A 311 23.62 -18.93 19.20
CA ALA A 311 22.43 -18.12 19.16
C ALA A 311 21.47 -18.39 20.34
N ILE A 312 21.60 -19.52 21.03
CA ILE A 312 20.81 -19.85 22.24
C ILE A 312 21.46 -19.26 23.52
N THR A 313 22.78 -19.04 23.52
CA THR A 313 23.55 -18.69 24.74
C THR A 313 23.53 -17.22 25.18
N ARG A 314 22.68 -16.34 24.62
CA ARG A 314 22.55 -14.93 25.08
C ARG A 314 21.13 -14.49 25.44
N HIS A 315 20.24 -15.40 25.84
CA HIS A 315 18.92 -15.03 26.39
C HIS A 315 18.78 -15.16 27.91
N HIS A 316 19.84 -15.56 28.63
CA HIS A 316 19.87 -15.52 30.09
C HIS A 316 21.17 -14.92 30.62
N ALA A 317 21.34 -13.61 30.45
CA ALA A 317 22.14 -12.83 31.39
C ALA A 317 21.20 -11.82 32.04
N PRO A 318 20.91 -11.91 33.35
CA PRO A 318 20.23 -10.82 34.04
C PRO A 318 21.14 -9.59 33.91
N THR A 319 20.61 -8.50 33.38
CA THR A 319 21.23 -7.18 33.48
C THR A 319 21.32 -6.81 34.95
N SER A 320 22.42 -7.21 35.61
CA SER A 320 22.85 -6.53 36.83
C SER A 320 23.28 -5.13 36.41
N THR A 321 22.44 -4.15 36.70
CA THR A 321 22.79 -2.73 36.71
C THR A 321 24.01 -2.57 37.61
N ARG A 322 25.20 -2.52 36.98
CA ARG A 322 26.43 -2.15 37.65
C ARG A 322 26.34 -0.64 37.86
N ALA A 323 25.94 -0.23 39.06
CA ALA A 323 25.99 1.15 39.49
C ALA A 323 27.41 1.69 39.26
N ALA A 324 27.51 2.82 38.57
CA ALA A 324 28.76 3.55 38.44
C ALA A 324 29.25 4.00 39.83
N PRO A 325 30.56 3.94 40.13
CA PRO A 325 31.08 4.44 41.39
C PRO A 325 31.03 5.96 41.37
N THR A 326 30.23 6.55 42.26
CA THR A 326 30.29 7.98 42.57
C THR A 326 31.52 8.24 43.45
N GLU A 327 32.61 8.68 42.83
CA GLU A 327 33.60 9.50 43.52
C GLU A 327 32.94 10.84 43.89
N ASN A 328 32.81 11.14 45.19
CA ASN A 328 33.21 12.48 45.61
C ASN A 328 33.60 12.58 47.09
N ARG A 329 34.69 13.31 47.27
CA ARG A 329 35.44 13.60 48.49
C ARG A 329 34.59 14.23 49.60
N LYS A 330 34.87 13.82 50.84
CA LYS A 330 34.62 14.62 52.06
C LYS A 330 35.35 15.97 51.96
N ARG A 331 34.69 17.06 52.40
CA ARG A 331 35.14 17.92 53.52
C ARG A 331 34.14 19.04 53.80
N GLU A 332 33.85 19.19 55.12
CA GLU A 332 33.62 20.44 55.87
C GLU A 332 32.48 21.35 55.37
N GLY A 333 31.37 21.61 56.05
CA GLY A 333 31.11 21.70 57.48
C GLY A 333 30.88 23.17 57.88
N THR A 334 29.68 23.73 57.70
CA THR A 334 29.13 24.79 58.58
C THR A 334 27.63 25.02 58.37
N LYS A 335 26.95 25.24 59.50
CA LYS A 335 25.50 25.40 59.69
C LYS A 335 25.00 26.78 59.24
N ALA A 336 23.75 26.88 58.76
CA ALA A 336 22.77 27.86 59.27
C ALA A 336 21.35 27.63 58.70
N ASN A 337 20.37 27.82 59.59
CA ASN A 337 18.92 27.79 59.46
C ASN A 337 18.30 28.49 58.23
N GLY A 338 17.10 28.04 57.86
CA GLY A 338 16.13 28.87 57.13
C GLY A 338 14.95 28.08 56.60
N GLN A 339 13.84 28.10 57.36
CA GLN A 339 12.52 27.57 57.01
C GLN A 339 11.91 28.28 55.78
N GLY A 340 10.96 27.59 55.13
CA GLY A 340 9.75 28.27 54.66
C GLY A 340 9.56 28.42 53.15
N ASP A 341 8.72 27.53 52.63
CA ASP A 341 7.46 27.87 51.95
C ASP A 341 7.41 28.35 50.47
N GLN A 342 6.38 27.77 49.82
CA GLN A 342 5.52 28.31 48.76
C GLN A 342 6.03 28.52 47.32
N GLN A 343 5.43 27.70 46.44
CA GLN A 343 4.56 28.07 45.32
C GLN A 343 4.98 29.17 44.30
N SER A 344 5.05 28.72 43.05
CA SER A 344 4.52 29.35 41.81
C SER A 344 4.85 30.83 41.51
N HIS A 345 5.54 31.09 40.39
CA HIS A 345 4.96 31.65 39.15
C HIS A 345 6.02 32.09 38.13
N HIS A 346 5.71 31.86 36.85
CA HIS A 346 6.03 32.65 35.65
C HIS A 346 7.25 33.60 35.61
N ARG A 347 8.11 33.48 34.58
CA ARG A 347 8.11 34.35 33.37
C ARG A 347 9.31 34.08 32.43
N ARG A 348 8.96 34.01 31.13
CA ARG A 348 9.60 34.58 29.93
C ARG A 348 11.10 34.96 29.95
N HIS A 349 11.84 34.49 28.95
CA HIS A 349 12.58 35.29 27.95
C HIS A 349 13.15 34.32 26.89
N ALA A 350 12.76 34.39 25.62
CA ALA A 350 13.24 35.31 24.58
C ALA A 350 14.69 35.04 24.14
N GLY A 351 14.82 34.52 22.92
CA GLY A 351 15.81 34.99 21.94
C GLY A 351 17.20 34.36 21.98
N ARG A 352 17.53 33.61 20.93
CA ARG A 352 18.60 34.02 20.01
C ARG A 352 18.49 33.31 18.67
N ARG A 353 18.45 34.16 17.64
CA ARG A 353 18.62 33.84 16.22
C ARG A 353 20.07 33.44 15.95
N SER A 354 20.24 32.51 15.02
CA SER A 354 21.33 32.46 14.03
C SER A 354 20.71 31.64 12.89
N GLY A 355 20.43 32.15 11.69
CA GLY A 355 21.16 33.17 10.94
C GLY A 355 22.03 32.46 9.91
N ASP A 356 21.44 32.28 8.73
CA ASP A 356 22.05 32.10 7.40
C ASP A 356 22.77 30.79 7.07
N ALA A 357 22.27 30.05 6.07
CA ALA A 357 22.51 30.34 4.66
C ALA A 357 21.90 29.23 3.77
N LEU A 358 21.11 29.61 2.76
CA LEU A 358 21.28 29.21 1.34
C LEU A 358 20.02 29.58 0.53
N HIS A 359 20.09 30.76 -0.09
CA HIS A 359 19.29 31.16 -1.25
C HIS A 359 19.74 30.36 -2.48
N ARG A 360 18.77 29.90 -3.29
CA ARG A 360 18.62 30.13 -4.75
C ARG A 360 17.86 28.96 -5.38
N PHE A 361 16.63 29.20 -5.84
CA PHE A 361 16.21 29.00 -7.23
C PHE A 361 14.90 29.78 -7.43
N GLY A 362 14.92 30.72 -8.36
CA GLY A 362 13.89 31.75 -8.53
C GLY A 362 12.61 31.23 -9.17
N PHE A 363 11.48 31.57 -8.56
CA PHE A 363 10.19 31.68 -9.22
C PHE A 363 10.07 33.10 -9.80
N ARG A 364 9.68 33.19 -11.06
CA ARG A 364 9.27 34.44 -11.69
C ARG A 364 7.75 34.51 -11.59
N ASP A 365 7.27 35.35 -10.68
CA ASP A 365 5.90 35.84 -10.67
C ASP A 365 5.72 36.83 -11.84
N HIS A 366 4.67 36.64 -12.64
CA HIS A 366 4.13 37.68 -13.48
C HIS A 366 2.66 37.88 -13.12
N VAL A 367 2.37 39.08 -12.64
CA VAL A 367 1.08 39.61 -12.22
C VAL A 367 0.73 40.78 -13.16
N ASP A 368 -0.56 40.85 -13.49
CA ASP A 368 -1.37 41.97 -14.03
C ASP A 368 -1.34 42.37 -15.53
N ALA A 369 -2.45 41.98 -16.21
CA ALA A 369 -3.52 42.77 -16.87
C ALA A 369 -3.19 44.06 -17.70
N PRO A 370 -4.00 44.41 -18.72
CA PRO A 370 -5.34 44.99 -18.45
C PRO A 370 -6.48 44.53 -19.38
N CYS A 371 -7.70 44.68 -18.86
CA CYS A 371 -8.95 44.76 -19.62
C CYS A 371 -8.97 46.06 -20.44
N ASP A 372 -9.49 46.01 -21.67
CA ASP A 372 -10.27 47.09 -22.28
C ASP A 372 -11.15 46.52 -23.42
N GLU A 373 -12.42 46.95 -23.37
CA GLU A 373 -13.55 46.93 -24.33
C GLU A 373 -14.05 45.62 -24.98
#